data_AF-A0A948DP62-F1
#
_entry.id   AF-A0A948DP62-F1
#
_cell.length_a   1.000
_cell.length_b   1.000
_cell.length_c   1.000
_cell.angle_alpha   90.00
_cell.angle_beta   90.00
_cell.angle_gamma   90.00
#
_symmetry.space_group_name_H-M   'P 1'
#
loop_
_entity.id
_entity.type
_entity.pdbx_description
1 polymer ?
#
loop_
_entity_poly.entity_id
_entity_poly.type
_entity_poly.pdbx_seq_one_letter_code
_entity_poly.pdbx_strand_id
1 'polypeptide(L)'
;MDLMRAMAQEGSPASVTDAGVGGLCARAAVVGAFLNIRINAATIRDKALAGKFLAKGSELMNLCERQEEEILRIVGERIAEKAAPKVT
;
A
#
# COMPACT_ATOMS: atom_id res chain seq x y z
N MET A 1 -2.47 -2.74 -6.00
CA MET A 1 -1.28 -3.34 -5.32
C MET A 1 -1.16 -4.83 -5.60
N ASP A 2 -1.95 -5.37 -6.51
CA ASP A 2 -2.09 -6.82 -6.69
C ASP A 2 -0.81 -7.47 -7.24
N LEU A 3 -0.03 -6.73 -8.04
CA LEU A 3 1.29 -7.18 -8.50
C LEU A 3 2.25 -7.43 -7.33
N MET A 4 2.36 -6.49 -6.39
CA MET A 4 3.24 -6.65 -5.22
C MET A 4 2.75 -7.80 -4.33
N ARG A 5 1.43 -7.96 -4.16
CA ARG A 5 0.87 -9.12 -3.44
C ARG A 5 1.26 -10.43 -4.13
N ALA A 6 1.07 -10.54 -5.44
CA ALA A 6 1.45 -11.73 -6.21
C ALA A 6 2.97 -11.98 -6.15
N MET A 7 3.80 -10.93 -6.22
CA MET A 7 5.25 -11.03 -6.04
C MET A 7 5.63 -11.55 -4.66
N ALA A 8 4.93 -11.14 -3.59
CA ALA A 8 5.19 -11.63 -2.24
C ALA A 8 4.74 -13.09 -2.05
N GLN A 9 3.63 -13.49 -2.65
CA GLN A 9 3.04 -14.83 -2.52
C GLN A 9 3.75 -15.86 -3.40
N GLU A 10 3.89 -15.58 -4.69
CA GLU A 10 4.27 -16.55 -5.73
C GLU A 10 5.61 -16.20 -6.40
N GLY A 11 6.11 -14.99 -6.18
CA GLY A 11 7.33 -14.50 -6.81
C GLY A 11 8.59 -15.24 -6.35
N SER A 12 9.70 -14.90 -7.01
CA SER A 12 11.01 -15.43 -6.65
C SER A 12 11.31 -15.12 -5.19
N PRO A 13 11.84 -16.07 -4.41
CA PRO A 13 12.24 -15.79 -3.03
C PRO A 13 13.32 -14.70 -2.92
N ALA A 14 14.02 -14.37 -4.00
CA ALA A 14 14.99 -13.27 -4.04
C ALA A 14 14.33 -11.88 -4.16
N SER A 15 13.09 -11.79 -4.66
CA SER A 15 12.37 -10.54 -4.91
C SER A 15 11.31 -10.22 -3.84
N VAL A 16 11.24 -11.00 -2.76
CA VAL A 16 10.21 -10.83 -1.72
C VAL A 16 10.33 -9.48 -1.01
N THR A 17 11.55 -9.00 -0.79
CA THR A 17 11.79 -7.66 -0.23
C THR A 17 11.35 -6.55 -1.20
N ASP A 18 11.53 -6.77 -2.51
CA ASP A 18 11.13 -5.80 -3.53
C ASP A 18 9.60 -5.64 -3.57
N ALA A 19 8.85 -6.71 -3.31
CA ALA A 19 7.40 -6.64 -3.15
C ALA A 19 7.00 -5.72 -1.98
N GLY A 20 7.70 -5.84 -0.84
CA GLY A 20 7.50 -4.97 0.32
C GLY A 20 7.83 -3.50 0.03
N VAL A 21 8.96 -3.24 -0.62
CA VAL A 21 9.34 -1.90 -1.09
C VAL A 21 8.28 -1.33 -2.03
N GLY A 22 7.80 -2.12 -2.99
CA GLY A 22 6.73 -1.71 -3.90
C GLY A 22 5.44 -1.34 -3.18
N GLY A 23 5.04 -2.12 -2.17
CA GLY A 23 3.90 -1.82 -1.30
C GLY A 23 4.05 -0.47 -0.59
N LEU A 24 5.18 -0.26 0.09
CA LEU A 24 5.51 0.99 0.77
C LEU A 24 5.52 2.20 -0.17
N CYS A 25 6.13 2.07 -1.36
CA CYS A 25 6.16 3.13 -2.35
C CYS A 25 4.76 3.51 -2.84
N ALA A 26 3.91 2.52 -3.12
CA ALA A 26 2.54 2.77 -3.55
C ALA A 26 1.70 3.41 -2.43
N ARG A 27 1.91 3.02 -1.16
CA ARG A 27 1.30 3.67 0.01
C ARG A 27 1.70 5.13 0.11
N ALA A 28 3.00 5.43 0.04
CA ALA A 28 3.51 6.79 0.09
C ALA A 28 2.94 7.66 -1.05
N ALA A 29 2.85 7.13 -2.26
CA ALA A 29 2.27 7.84 -3.41
C ALA A 29 0.80 8.19 -3.19
N VAL A 30 -0.02 7.27 -2.67
CA VAL A 30 -1.44 7.52 -2.39
C VAL A 30 -1.63 8.53 -1.26
N VAL A 31 -0.83 8.44 -0.20
CA VAL A 31 -0.87 9.43 0.90
C VAL A 31 -0.50 10.82 0.36
N GLY A 32 0.57 10.93 -0.44
CA GLY A 32 0.96 12.19 -1.08
C GLY A 32 -0.15 12.77 -1.99
N ALA A 33 -0.80 11.92 -2.79
CA ALA A 33 -1.94 12.33 -3.61
C ALA A 33 -3.11 12.84 -2.76
N PHE A 34 -3.42 12.18 -1.64
CA PHE A 34 -4.49 12.62 -0.74
C PHE A 34 -4.17 13.97 -0.07
N LEU A 35 -2.91 14.24 0.31
CA LEU A 35 -2.50 15.55 0.83
C LEU A 35 -2.77 16.66 -0.20
N ASN A 36 -2.46 16.42 -1.48
CA ASN A 36 -2.78 17.36 -2.55
C ASN A 36 -4.29 17.57 -2.71
N ILE A 37 -5.09 16.50 -2.62
CA ILE A 37 -6.56 16.60 -2.62
C ILE A 37 -7.04 17.48 -1.48
N ARG A 38 -6.49 17.32 -0.26
CA ARG A 38 -6.92 18.10 0.91
C ARG A 38 -6.68 19.60 0.73
N ILE A 39 -5.51 19.99 0.23
CA ILE A 39 -5.17 21.39 -0.03
C ILE A 39 -6.08 21.97 -1.12
N ASN A 40 -6.24 21.25 -2.24
CA ASN A 40 -7.04 21.74 -3.36
C ASN A 40 -8.55 21.75 -3.04
N ALA A 41 -9.07 20.78 -2.28
CA ALA A 41 -10.48 20.74 -1.89
C ALA A 41 -10.88 21.92 -1.00
N ALA A 42 -9.95 22.47 -0.20
CA ALA A 42 -10.22 23.63 0.63
C ALA A 42 -10.58 24.88 -0.18
N THR A 43 -10.09 24.99 -1.42
CA THR A 43 -10.33 26.14 -2.31
C THR A 43 -11.61 26.01 -3.14
N ILE A 44 -12.25 24.83 -3.16
CA ILE A 44 -13.49 24.59 -3.91
C ILE A 44 -14.67 25.30 -3.22
N ARG A 45 -15.42 26.07 -4.01
CA ARG A 45 -16.65 26.77 -3.56
C ARG A 45 -17.79 25.80 -3.26
N ASP A 46 -18.02 24.84 -4.15
CA ASP A 46 -18.99 23.76 -3.94
C ASP A 46 -18.52 22.80 -2.84
N LYS A 47 -19.11 22.93 -1.65
CA LYS A 47 -18.74 22.13 -0.48
C LYS A 47 -19.21 20.68 -0.57
N ALA A 48 -20.27 20.39 -1.33
CA ALA A 48 -20.71 19.03 -1.55
C ALA A 48 -19.70 18.29 -2.45
N LEU A 49 -19.21 18.95 -3.50
CA LEU A 49 -18.16 18.42 -4.37
C LEU A 49 -16.83 18.23 -3.62
N ALA A 50 -16.42 19.21 -2.83
CA ALA A 50 -15.22 19.10 -1.99
C ALA A 50 -15.31 17.91 -1.03
N GLY A 51 -16.47 17.73 -0.38
CA GLY A 51 -16.74 16.60 0.49
C GLY A 51 -16.62 15.24 -0.22
N LYS A 52 -17.14 15.14 -1.46
CA LYS A 52 -17.01 13.91 -2.27
C LYS A 52 -15.55 13.56 -2.56
N PHE A 53 -14.71 14.53 -2.92
CA PHE A 53 -13.29 14.28 -3.19
C PHE A 53 -12.52 13.88 -1.93
N LEU A 54 -12.80 14.54 -0.80
CA LEU A 54 -12.19 14.19 0.48
C LEU A 54 -12.57 12.77 0.92
N ALA A 55 -13.86 12.42 0.82
CA ALA A 55 -14.35 11.09 1.15
C ALA A 55 -13.71 10.02 0.25
N LYS A 56 -13.69 10.23 -1.07
CA LYS A 56 -13.11 9.26 -2.00
C LYS A 56 -11.59 9.12 -1.83
N GLY A 57 -10.89 10.23 -1.61
CA GLY A 57 -9.46 10.23 -1.34
C GLY A 57 -9.12 9.46 -0.05
N SER A 58 -9.88 9.68 1.02
CA SER A 58 -9.71 8.94 2.28
C SER A 58 -10.01 7.45 2.13
N GLU A 59 -11.04 7.08 1.36
CA GLU A 59 -11.38 5.69 1.09
C GLU A 59 -10.22 4.97 0.38
N LEU A 60 -9.67 5.59 -0.68
CA LEU A 60 -8.54 5.05 -1.44
C LEU A 60 -7.27 4.96 -0.60
N MET A 61 -7.01 5.97 0.24
CA MET A 61 -5.91 5.92 1.20
C MET A 61 -6.08 4.72 2.14
N ASN A 62 -7.22 4.58 2.81
CA ASN A 62 -7.44 3.48 3.75
C ASN A 62 -7.38 2.10 3.07
N LEU A 63 -7.84 1.98 1.83
CA LEU A 63 -7.68 0.75 1.05
C LEU A 63 -6.21 0.43 0.80
N CYS A 64 -5.43 1.43 0.39
CA CYS A 64 -4.01 1.31 0.12
C CYS A 64 -3.21 0.92 1.39
N GLU A 65 -3.64 1.40 2.57
CA GLU A 65 -3.08 0.97 3.88
C GLU A 65 -3.22 -0.52 4.07
N ARG A 66 -4.45 -1.03 4.01
CA ARG A 66 -4.74 -2.44 4.27
C ARG A 66 -4.02 -3.35 3.29
N GLN A 67 -3.95 -2.94 2.02
CA GLN A 67 -3.24 -3.72 1.00
C GLN A 67 -1.74 -3.75 1.27
N GLU A 68 -1.15 -2.64 1.70
CA GLU A 68 0.28 -2.56 2.03
C GLU A 68 0.61 -3.35 3.29
N GLU A 69 -0.18 -3.23 4.36
CA GLU A 69 -0.05 -4.02 5.59
C GLU A 69 -0.09 -5.52 5.29
N GLU A 70 -1.03 -5.96 4.44
CA GLU A 70 -1.13 -7.35 4.04
C GLU A 70 0.12 -7.82 3.26
N ILE A 71 0.64 -6.99 2.35
CA ILE A 71 1.87 -7.29 1.62
C ILE A 71 3.04 -7.42 2.58
N LEU A 72 3.23 -6.47 3.50
CA LEU A 72 4.32 -6.55 4.48
C LEU A 72 4.21 -7.74 5.40
N ARG A 73 3.00 -8.13 5.81
CA ARG A 73 2.76 -9.35 6.58
C ARG A 73 3.26 -10.58 5.81
N ILE A 74 2.84 -10.73 4.55
CA ILE A 74 3.28 -11.86 3.70
C ILE A 74 4.80 -11.83 3.52
N VAL A 75 5.39 -10.67 3.26
CA VAL A 75 6.86 -10.52 3.14
C VAL A 75 7.57 -10.96 4.41
N GLY A 76 7.08 -10.55 5.59
CA GLY A 76 7.63 -10.95 6.88
C GLY A 76 7.56 -12.46 7.11
N GLU A 77 6.42 -13.09 6.82
CA GLU A 77 6.22 -14.54 6.90
C GLU A 77 7.23 -15.29 6.00
N ARG A 78 7.38 -14.85 4.76
CA ARG A 78 8.29 -15.45 3.77
C ARG A 78 9.76 -15.29 4.13
N ILE A 79 10.14 -14.16 4.74
CA ILE A 79 11.50 -13.94 5.28
C ILE A 79 11.76 -14.92 6.43
N ALA A 80 10.80 -15.10 7.34
CA ALA A 80 10.94 -16.01 8.47
C ALA A 80 11.06 -17.48 8.03
N GLU A 81 10.26 -17.92 7.07
CA GLU A 81 10.35 -19.27 6.47
C GLU A 81 11.75 -19.57 5.92
N LYS A 82 12.37 -18.58 5.26
CA LYS A 82 13.73 -18.71 4.70
C LYS A 82 14.82 -18.76 5.76
N ALA A 83 14.61 -18.09 6.88
CA ALA A 83 15.56 -18.02 7.99
C ALA A 83 15.47 -19.25 8.92
N ALA A 84 14.41 -20.06 8.81
CA ALA A 84 14.25 -21.26 9.62
C ALA A 84 15.38 -22.27 9.36
N PRO A 85 15.97 -22.88 10.39
CA PRO A 85 17.00 -23.89 10.23
C PRO A 85 16.43 -25.06 9.43
N LYS A 86 17.11 -25.45 8.36
CA LYS A 86 16.77 -26.67 7.63
C LYS A 86 17.00 -27.84 8.57
N VAL A 87 15.92 -28.51 8.97
CA VAL A 87 15.99 -29.80 9.67
C VAL A 87 16.65 -30.77 8.69
N THR A 88 17.95 -31.01 8.89
CA THR A 88 18.75 -32.07 8.24
C THR A 88 18.58 -33.38 8.98
#